data_AF-A0A914QTR4-F1
#
_entry.id   AF-A0A914QTR4-F1
#
_cell.length_a   1.000
_cell.length_b   1.000
_cell.length_c   1.000
_cell.angle_alpha   90.00
_cell.angle_beta   90.00
_cell.angle_gamma   90.00
#
_symmetry.space_group_name_H-M   'P 1'
#
loop_
_entity.id
_entity.type
_entity.pdbx_description
1 polymer ?
#
loop_
_entity_poly.entity_id
_entity_poly.type
_entity_poly.pdbx_seq_one_letter_code
_entity_poly.pdbx_strand_id
1 'polypeptide(L)'
;MNNLNSVHEFECNFYNNLAPILDVPVPKVFKTVLKSPENIEGCLHMEDLTLRGKTLTLYDNINITQVKHLIRLLAHMHKNILCVDEKDWHGKYLKNQTTMATVMDMLKPMTENFLKKCKNSGKFINVFLHKILIQ
;
A
#
# COMPACT_ATOMS: atom_id res chain seq x y z
N MET A 1 -11.67 8.34 -22.77
CA MET A 1 -11.20 7.51 -21.64
C MET A 1 -11.07 8.42 -20.43
N ASN A 2 -11.72 8.09 -19.32
CA ASN A 2 -11.64 8.89 -18.10
C ASN A 2 -10.33 8.54 -17.37
N ASN A 3 -9.41 9.49 -17.34
CA ASN A 3 -8.20 9.38 -16.54
C ASN A 3 -8.57 9.56 -15.07
N LEU A 4 -8.10 8.66 -14.20
CA LEU A 4 -8.34 8.78 -12.75
C LEU A 4 -7.47 9.93 -12.23
N ASN A 5 -8.11 10.97 -11.71
CA ASN A 5 -7.44 12.24 -11.40
C ASN A 5 -7.31 12.50 -9.89
N SER A 6 -7.98 11.71 -9.05
CA SER A 6 -7.95 11.87 -7.59
C SER A 6 -7.68 10.57 -6.85
N VAL A 7 -7.05 10.67 -5.67
CA VAL A 7 -6.75 9.51 -4.79
C VAL A 7 -8.00 8.69 -4.49
N HIS A 8 -9.15 9.36 -4.27
CA HIS A 8 -10.44 8.71 -4.03
C HIS A 8 -10.91 7.86 -5.21
N GLU A 9 -10.72 8.34 -6.44
CA GLU A 9 -11.06 7.57 -7.65
C GLU A 9 -10.19 6.33 -7.80
N PHE A 10 -8.90 6.43 -7.45
CA PHE A 10 -8.01 5.25 -7.41
C PHE A 10 -8.46 4.25 -6.36
N GLU A 11 -8.78 4.71 -5.16
CA GLU A 11 -9.25 3.85 -4.09
C GLU A 11 -10.56 3.13 -4.47
N CYS A 12 -11.53 3.86 -5.02
CA CYS A 12 -12.77 3.28 -5.55
C CYS A 12 -12.50 2.27 -6.67
N ASN A 13 -11.57 2.56 -7.58
CA ASN A 13 -11.22 1.64 -8.67
C ASN A 13 -10.58 0.37 -8.12
N PHE A 14 -9.68 0.49 -7.14
CA PHE A 14 -9.05 -0.62 -6.47
C PHE A 14 -10.10 -1.56 -5.88
N TYR A 15 -11.04 -1.05 -5.08
CA TYR A 15 -12.05 -1.90 -4.45
C TYR A 15 -13.05 -2.52 -5.44
N ASN A 16 -13.38 -1.84 -6.53
CA ASN A 16 -14.36 -2.34 -7.50
C ASN A 16 -13.76 -3.36 -8.47
N ASN A 17 -12.52 -3.18 -8.91
CA ASN A 17 -11.94 -3.96 -10.01
C ASN A 17 -10.76 -4.85 -9.60
N LEU A 18 -9.93 -4.39 -8.66
CA LEU A 18 -8.71 -5.10 -8.27
C LEU A 18 -8.93 -5.98 -7.04
N ALA A 19 -9.55 -5.45 -5.99
CA ALA A 19 -9.82 -6.18 -4.76
C ALA A 19 -10.52 -7.55 -4.97
N PRO A 20 -11.51 -7.71 -5.87
CA PRO A 20 -12.18 -9.00 -6.08
C PRO A 20 -11.31 -10.09 -6.70
N ILE A 21 -10.22 -9.71 -7.39
CA ILE A 21 -9.29 -10.65 -8.03
C ILE A 21 -8.03 -10.91 -7.20
N LEU A 22 -7.85 -10.16 -6.10
CA LEU A 22 -6.74 -10.36 -5.18
C LEU A 22 -7.11 -11.44 -4.16
N ASP A 23 -6.26 -12.44 -3.99
CA ASP A 23 -6.33 -13.38 -2.86
C ASP A 23 -5.68 -12.73 -1.62
N VAL A 24 -6.23 -11.59 -1.22
CA VAL A 24 -5.78 -10.84 -0.04
C VAL A 24 -6.98 -10.42 0.83
N PRO A 25 -6.84 -10.45 2.17
CA PRO A 25 -7.91 -10.03 3.05
C PRO A 25 -8.08 -8.52 2.98
N VAL A 26 -9.08 -8.07 2.23
CA VAL A 26 -9.54 -6.68 2.17
C VAL A 26 -10.87 -6.51 2.90
N PRO A 27 -11.16 -5.33 3.46
CA PRO A 27 -12.49 -5.03 3.98
C PRO A 27 -13.55 -5.22 2.89
N LYS A 28 -14.71 -5.77 3.26
CA LYS A 28 -15.82 -5.88 2.31
C LYS A 28 -16.34 -4.47 1.98
N VAL A 29 -16.46 -4.13 0.70
CA VAL A 29 -17.07 -2.87 0.25
C VAL A 29 -18.53 -3.12 -0.13
N PHE A 30 -19.44 -2.35 0.48
CA PHE A 30 -20.87 -2.42 0.21
C PHE A 30 -21.29 -1.45 -0.90
N LYS A 31 -20.65 -0.27 -0.97
CA LYS A 31 -20.96 0.75 -1.98
C LYS A 31 -19.79 1.71 -2.17
N THR A 32 -19.54 2.13 -3.41
CA THR A 32 -18.62 3.21 -3.75
C THR A 32 -19.40 4.38 -4.35
N VAL A 33 -19.17 5.60 -3.87
CA VAL A 33 -19.74 6.84 -4.41
C VAL A 33 -18.58 7.66 -4.98
N LEU A 34 -18.58 7.85 -6.30
CA LEU A 34 -17.60 8.71 -6.96
C LEU A 34 -17.91 10.18 -6.68
N LYS A 35 -16.88 11.02 -6.72
CA LYS A 35 -17.03 12.47 -6.62
C LYS A 35 -17.94 12.96 -7.76
N SER A 36 -18.98 13.71 -7.43
CA SER A 36 -19.87 14.26 -8.45
C SER A 36 -19.29 15.54 -9.07
N PRO A 37 -19.68 15.90 -10.31
CA PRO A 37 -19.37 17.21 -10.88
C PRO A 37 -19.91 18.38 -10.04
N GLU A 38 -20.93 18.13 -9.22
CA GLU A 38 -21.59 19.09 -8.34
C GLU A 38 -20.87 19.30 -7.00
N ASN A 39 -19.58 18.98 -6.91
CA ASN A 39 -18.75 19.10 -5.69
C ASN A 39 -19.17 18.21 -4.51
N ILE A 40 -19.90 17.13 -4.72
CA ILE A 40 -20.16 16.16 -3.64
C ILE A 40 -18.89 15.33 -3.44
N GLU A 41 -18.34 15.32 -2.22
CA GLU A 41 -17.23 14.44 -1.85
C GLU A 41 -17.65 12.98 -2.02
N GLY A 42 -16.81 12.20 -2.73
CA GLY A 42 -17.05 10.78 -2.87
C GLY A 42 -16.84 10.05 -1.54
N CYS A 43 -17.41 8.86 -1.41
CA CYS A 43 -17.25 8.05 -0.20
C CYS A 43 -17.24 6.54 -0.50
N LEU A 44 -16.66 5.79 0.44
CA LEU A 44 -16.67 4.33 0.46
C LEU A 44 -17.50 3.87 1.67
N HIS A 45 -18.52 3.05 1.41
CA HIS A 45 -19.25 2.34 2.45
C HIS A 45 -18.69 0.92 2.54
N MET A 46 -18.02 0.62 3.64
CA MET A 46 -17.25 -0.62 3.83
C MET A 46 -17.43 -1.20 5.23
N GLU A 47 -17.02 -2.45 5.37
CA GLU A 47 -17.04 -3.20 6.62
C GLU A 47 -16.23 -2.49 7.73
N ASP A 48 -16.81 -2.41 8.92
CA ASP A 48 -16.13 -1.95 10.12
C ASP A 48 -15.16 -3.03 10.65
N LEU A 49 -13.88 -2.69 10.68
CA LEU A 49 -12.83 -3.57 11.21
C LEU A 49 -12.49 -3.30 12.67
N THR A 50 -13.16 -2.38 13.37
CA THR A 50 -12.75 -1.93 14.72
C THR A 50 -12.58 -3.07 15.73
N LEU A 51 -13.39 -4.13 15.63
CA LEU A 51 -13.33 -5.29 16.55
C LEU A 51 -12.25 -6.32 16.21
N ARG A 52 -11.72 -6.32 14.98
CA ARG A 52 -10.79 -7.36 14.48
C ARG A 52 -9.50 -6.80 13.87
N GLY A 53 -9.46 -5.50 13.64
CA GLY A 53 -8.35 -4.74 13.11
C GLY A 53 -7.64 -3.95 14.21
N LYS A 54 -6.38 -3.61 13.95
CA LYS A 54 -5.61 -2.72 14.81
C LYS A 54 -4.82 -1.75 13.94
N THR A 55 -4.93 -0.47 14.23
CA THR A 55 -4.04 0.53 13.65
C THR A 55 -2.66 0.37 14.29
N LEU A 56 -1.66 0.09 13.45
CA LEU A 56 -0.27 -0.04 13.89
C LEU A 56 0.55 1.09 13.31
N THR A 57 1.23 1.84 14.17
CA THR A 57 2.36 2.66 13.74
C THR A 57 3.50 1.73 13.35
N LEU A 58 3.79 1.68 12.04
CA LEU A 58 4.82 0.82 11.45
C LEU A 58 6.19 0.95 12.15
N TYR A 59 6.49 2.15 12.65
CA TYR A 59 7.78 2.52 13.22
C TYR A 59 8.09 1.90 14.58
N ASP A 60 7.07 1.61 15.40
CA ASP A 60 7.28 1.30 16.81
C ASP A 60 7.07 -0.17 17.13
N ASN A 61 6.16 -0.83 16.39
CA ASN A 61 5.53 -2.07 16.84
C ASN A 61 5.68 -3.26 15.89
N ILE A 62 6.34 -3.11 14.73
CA ILE A 62 6.46 -4.21 13.77
C ILE A 62 7.63 -5.14 14.12
N ASN A 63 7.36 -6.43 14.25
CA ASN A 63 8.40 -7.46 14.39
C ASN A 63 8.76 -8.07 13.02
N ILE A 64 9.88 -8.80 12.97
CA ILE A 64 10.39 -9.37 11.71
C ILE A 64 9.41 -10.35 11.04
N THR A 65 8.59 -11.06 11.82
CA THR A 65 7.56 -11.97 11.29
C THR A 65 6.46 -11.17 10.59
N GLN A 66 6.01 -10.06 11.19
CA GLN A 66 5.03 -9.15 10.58
C GLN A 66 5.59 -8.47 9.33
N VAL A 67 6.86 -8.05 9.34
CA VAL A 67 7.53 -7.49 8.14
C VAL A 67 7.55 -8.53 7.01
N LYS A 68 7.94 -9.77 7.30
CA LYS A 68 7.92 -10.86 6.30
C LYS A 68 6.51 -11.12 5.77
N HIS A 69 5.49 -11.05 6.64
CA HIS A 69 4.09 -11.20 6.23
C HIS A 69 3.66 -10.07 5.30
N LEU A 70 3.99 -8.82 5.64
CA LEU A 70 3.70 -7.65 4.82
C LEU A 70 4.40 -7.73 3.45
N ILE A 71 5.67 -8.11 3.41
CA ILE A 71 6.41 -8.28 2.14
C ILE A 71 5.74 -9.35 1.26
N ARG A 72 5.32 -10.48 1.84
CA ARG A 72 4.60 -11.52 1.09
C ARG A 72 3.27 -11.01 0.55
N LEU A 73 2.52 -10.26 1.36
CA LEU A 73 1.26 -9.65 0.96
C LEU A 73 1.47 -8.68 -0.21
N LEU A 74 2.46 -7.79 -0.11
CA LEU A 74 2.80 -6.84 -1.17
C LEU A 74 3.25 -7.56 -2.44
N ALA A 75 4.13 -8.54 -2.33
CA ALA A 75 4.59 -9.34 -3.48
C ALA A 75 3.40 -10.05 -4.17
N HIS A 76 2.46 -10.58 -3.38
CA HIS A 76 1.24 -11.19 -3.90
C HIS A 76 0.34 -10.18 -4.61
N MET A 77 0.11 -9.00 -4.01
CA MET A 77 -0.64 -7.91 -4.66
C MET A 77 0.01 -7.47 -5.97
N HIS A 78 1.33 -7.25 -5.97
CA HIS A 78 2.07 -6.88 -7.18
C HIS A 78 1.98 -7.93 -8.26
N LYS A 79 2.14 -9.22 -7.91
CA LYS A 79 1.98 -10.32 -8.87
C LYS A 79 0.61 -10.29 -9.54
N ASN A 80 -0.47 -10.18 -8.76
CA ASN A 80 -1.82 -10.18 -9.33
C ASN A 80 -2.10 -8.95 -10.18
N ILE A 81 -1.65 -7.75 -9.76
CA ILE A 81 -1.77 -6.53 -10.56
C ILE A 81 -1.05 -6.68 -11.91
N LEU A 82 0.13 -7.30 -11.94
CA LEU A 82 0.86 -7.57 -13.18
C LEU A 82 0.18 -8.63 -14.07
N CYS A 83 -0.76 -9.40 -13.53
CA CYS A 83 -1.56 -10.37 -14.26
C CYS A 83 -2.94 -9.82 -14.70
N VAL A 84 -3.23 -8.54 -14.43
CA VAL A 84 -4.45 -7.88 -14.92
C VAL A 84 -4.33 -7.60 -16.42
N ASP A 85 -5.42 -7.83 -17.15
CA ASP A 85 -5.48 -7.56 -18.59
C ASP A 85 -5.08 -6.11 -18.89
N GLU A 86 -4.35 -5.91 -19.99
CA GLU A 86 -3.85 -4.59 -20.39
C GLU A 86 -4.96 -3.54 -20.50
N LYS A 87 -6.13 -3.93 -21.02
CA LYS A 87 -7.33 -3.08 -21.11
C LYS A 87 -7.77 -2.49 -19.76
N ASP A 88 -7.42 -3.17 -18.66
CA ASP A 88 -7.88 -2.83 -17.32
C ASP A 88 -6.97 -1.87 -16.58
N TRP A 89 -5.74 -1.65 -17.06
CA TRP A 89 -4.80 -0.71 -16.48
C TRP A 89 -4.19 0.30 -17.47
N HIS A 90 -4.02 -0.05 -18.74
CA HIS A 90 -3.36 0.82 -19.71
C HIS A 90 -4.12 2.14 -19.92
N GLY A 91 -3.45 3.26 -19.67
CA GLY A 91 -3.99 4.61 -19.88
C GLY A 91 -5.06 5.07 -18.87
N LYS A 92 -5.42 4.23 -17.87
CA LYS A 92 -6.36 4.60 -16.80
C LYS A 92 -5.68 5.33 -15.62
N TYR A 93 -4.38 5.03 -15.43
CA TYR A 93 -3.57 5.55 -14.33
C TYR A 93 -2.55 6.54 -14.87
N LEU A 94 -2.47 7.75 -14.30
CA LEU A 94 -1.41 8.71 -14.58
C LEU A 94 -0.04 8.11 -14.22
N LYS A 95 0.96 8.27 -15.10
CA LYS A 95 2.36 7.96 -14.75
C LYS A 95 2.77 8.81 -13.55
N ASN A 96 3.29 8.16 -12.51
CA ASN A 96 4.00 8.74 -11.36
C ASN A 96 3.15 9.43 -10.29
N GLN A 97 2.15 8.74 -9.73
CA GLN A 97 1.49 9.23 -8.51
C GLN A 97 2.29 8.98 -7.23
N THR A 98 3.23 8.05 -7.26
CA THR A 98 4.15 7.79 -6.15
C THR A 98 5.56 8.00 -6.65
N THR A 99 6.23 9.06 -6.20
CA THR A 99 7.65 9.25 -6.48
C THR A 99 8.48 8.36 -5.57
N MET A 100 9.66 7.94 -6.01
CA MET A 100 10.59 7.21 -5.15
C MET A 100 10.95 8.01 -3.89
N ALA A 101 10.94 9.35 -3.98
CA ALA A 101 11.06 10.24 -2.82
C ALA A 101 9.94 10.01 -1.78
N THR A 102 8.68 9.90 -2.22
CA THR A 102 7.53 9.64 -1.33
C THR A 102 7.67 8.29 -0.61
N VAL A 103 8.11 7.25 -1.33
CA VAL A 103 8.36 5.92 -0.73
C VAL A 103 9.51 5.99 0.27
N MET A 104 10.60 6.67 -0.07
CA MET A 104 11.77 6.81 0.80
C MET A 104 11.45 7.62 2.05
N ASP A 105 10.63 8.67 1.96
CA ASP A 105 10.17 9.44 3.12
C ASP A 105 9.28 8.61 4.05
N MET A 106 8.46 7.70 3.51
CA MET A 106 7.70 6.73 4.32
C MET A 106 8.59 5.68 4.99
N LEU A 107 9.66 5.22 4.31
CA LEU A 107 10.52 4.14 4.83
C LEU A 107 11.65 4.63 5.73
N LYS A 108 12.05 5.90 5.60
CA LYS A 108 13.18 6.49 6.34
C LYS A 108 13.03 6.35 7.86
N PRO A 109 11.89 6.68 8.49
CA PRO A 109 11.78 6.57 9.95
C PRO A 109 11.77 5.11 10.42
N MET A 110 11.35 4.14 9.57
CA MET A 110 11.43 2.70 9.90
C MET A 110 12.87 2.24 9.93
N THR A 111 13.64 2.67 8.93
CA THR A 111 15.05 2.31 8.80
C THR A 111 15.87 2.90 9.95
N GLU A 112 15.62 4.16 10.31
CA GLU A 112 16.29 4.83 11.42
C GLU A 112 15.95 4.19 12.78
N ASN A 113 14.68 3.87 13.05
CA ASN A 113 14.27 3.22 14.30
C ASN A 113 14.80 1.78 14.40
N PHE A 114 14.83 1.04 13.30
CA PHE A 114 15.43 -0.29 13.25
C PHE A 114 16.93 -0.23 13.57
N LEU A 115 17.68 0.69 12.93
CA LEU A 115 19.12 0.88 13.17
C LEU A 115 19.42 1.29 14.62
N LYS A 116 18.59 2.15 15.23
CA LYS A 116 18.70 2.51 16.65
C LYS A 116 18.50 1.30 17.57
N LYS A 117 17.47 0.49 17.32
CA LYS A 117 17.20 -0.74 18.10
C LYS A 117 18.34 -1.76 17.95
N CYS A 118 18.90 -1.93 16.75
CA CYS A 118 20.04 -2.82 16.53
C CYS A 118 21.29 -2.35 17.28
N LYS A 119 21.64 -1.05 17.22
CA LYS A 119 22.78 -0.47 17.97
C LYS A 119 22.66 -0.69 19.47
N ASN A 120 21.47 -0.48 20.04
CA ASN A 120 21.24 -0.64 21.49
C ASN A 120 21.28 -2.11 21.95
N SER A 121 21.07 -3.07 21.04
CA SER A 121 21.08 -4.50 21.34
C SER A 121 22.45 -5.18 21.26
N GLY A 122 23.51 -4.45 20.92
CA GLY A 122 24.86 -5.01 20.70
C GLY A 122 25.00 -5.95 19.50
N LYS A 123 23.90 -6.25 18.79
CA LYS A 123 23.89 -7.04 17.56
C LYS A 123 24.23 -6.13 16.39
N PHE A 124 25.52 -6.04 16.06
CA PHE A 124 25.98 -5.49 14.79
C PHE A 124 25.47 -6.37 13.65
N ILE A 125 24.32 -6.01 13.11
CA ILE A 125 23.77 -6.66 11.94
C ILE A 125 24.26 -5.87 10.73
N ASN A 126 25.25 -6.43 10.03
CA ASN A 126 25.75 -5.96 8.73
C ASN A 126 24.74 -6.31 7.61
N VAL A 127 23.48 -5.89 7.74
CA VAL A 127 22.39 -6.25 6.82
C VAL A 127 22.20 -5.18 5.76
N PHE A 128 22.72 -5.51 4.58
CA PHE A 128 21.95 -5.63 3.34
C PHE A 128 21.25 -4.40 2.75
N LEU A 129 21.46 -3.18 3.27
CA LEU A 129 20.95 -1.97 2.62
C LEU A 129 21.89 -1.37 1.57
N HIS A 130 23.18 -1.73 1.60
CA HIS A 130 24.14 -1.13 0.66
C HIS A 130 24.05 -1.66 -0.77
N LYS A 131 23.39 -2.82 -1.00
CA LYS A 131 23.29 -3.44 -2.33
C LYS A 131 21.98 -3.18 -3.09
N ILE A 132 20.94 -2.64 -2.44
CA ILE A 132 19.65 -2.35 -3.12
C ILE A 132 19.52 -0.87 -3.53
N LEU A 133 20.35 0.02 -2.98
CA LEU A 133 20.27 1.47 -3.23
C LEU A 133 21.36 2.02 -4.17
N ILE A 134 22.23 1.17 -4.71
CA ILE A 134 23.24 1.54 -5.72
C ILE A 134 23.31 0.43 -6.78
N GLN A 135 22.23 0.23 -7.53
CA GLN A 135 22.25 -0.31 -8.91
C GLN A 135 21.08 0.31 -9.68
#